data_AF-A0A7Y1TKU6-F1
#
_entry.id   AF-A0A7Y1TKU6-F1
#
_cell.length_a   1.000
_cell.length_b   1.000
_cell.length_c   1.000
_cell.angle_alpha   90.00
_cell.angle_beta   90.00
_cell.angle_gamma   90.00
#
_symmetry.space_group_name_H-M   'P 1'
#
loop_
_entity.id
_entity.type
_entity.pdbx_description
1 polymer ?
#
loop_
_entity_poly.entity_id
_entity_poly.type
_entity_poly.pdbx_seq_one_letter_code
_entity_poly.pdbx_strand_id
1 'polypeptide(L)'
;YLAQNGGDQFSYTVSDMFFGFIPGSVGETSAFLILLGGLFLIFSKIASWRIMVSAVAGALAMGLIFNGVVDAGWITETSKFYGLMSFDFWKHLIVGGLAFGIVYMATDPVTGSQTNRGKWIYGFLIGFISVMIRVFNPAYPEGVFLAILLMNVFAPTIDHYVVRGNVRRRLKRFKNAVILPKDTEEKEAALKVETL
;
A
#
# COMPACT_ATOMS: atom_id res chain seq x y z
N TYR A 1 -18.46 -4.91 13.82
CA TYR A 1 -18.99 -5.13 15.17
C TYR A 1 -18.98 -3.88 16.06
N LEU A 2 -17.87 -3.14 16.22
CA LEU A 2 -17.82 -1.94 17.07
C LEU A 2 -18.66 -0.73 16.60
N ALA A 3 -19.02 -0.65 15.31
CA ALA A 3 -19.78 0.47 14.76
C ALA A 3 -21.30 0.25 14.70
N GLN A 4 -21.79 -0.92 15.17
CA GLN A 4 -23.18 -1.34 14.92
C GLN A 4 -24.03 -1.47 16.21
N ASN A 5 -23.41 -1.60 17.38
CA ASN A 5 -24.16 -1.69 18.63
C ASN A 5 -24.15 -0.34 19.34
N GLY A 6 -25.23 0.42 19.13
CA GLY A 6 -25.62 1.45 20.10
C GLY A 6 -26.01 0.76 21.41
N GLY A 7 -25.37 1.15 22.50
CA GLY A 7 -25.63 0.65 23.85
C GLY A 7 -24.35 0.23 24.57
N ASP A 8 -24.01 0.99 25.61
CA ASP A 8 -22.95 0.77 26.62
C ASP A 8 -21.48 0.96 26.22
N GLN A 9 -20.96 2.14 26.60
CA GLN A 9 -19.78 2.35 27.48
C GLN A 9 -18.63 1.32 27.46
N PHE A 10 -18.23 0.83 26.30
CA PHE A 10 -16.89 0.28 26.11
C PHE A 10 -16.04 1.30 25.36
N SER A 11 -15.65 2.37 26.07
CA SER A 11 -14.46 3.15 25.69
C SER A 11 -13.25 2.23 25.85
N TYR A 12 -12.99 1.39 24.84
CA TYR A 12 -11.75 0.62 24.78
C TYR A 12 -10.59 1.61 24.78
N THR A 13 -9.72 1.49 25.77
CA THR A 13 -8.55 2.36 25.87
C THR A 13 -7.62 2.02 24.70
N VAL A 14 -6.84 2.99 24.20
CA VAL A 14 -5.87 2.76 23.11
C VAL A 14 -4.93 1.58 23.42
N SER A 15 -4.64 1.35 24.70
CA SER A 15 -3.92 0.16 25.19
C SER A 15 -4.65 -1.15 24.88
N ASP A 16 -5.96 -1.23 25.14
CA ASP A 16 -6.78 -2.42 24.90
C ASP A 16 -6.87 -2.73 23.41
N MET A 17 -6.89 -1.68 22.59
CA MET A 17 -6.87 -1.79 21.14
C MET A 17 -5.52 -2.26 20.60
N PHE A 18 -4.41 -1.87 21.24
CA PHE A 18 -3.07 -2.25 20.82
C PHE A 18 -2.72 -3.69 21.23
N PHE A 19 -3.17 -4.11 22.41
CA PHE A 19 -2.98 -5.47 22.94
C PHE A 19 -4.05 -6.47 22.46
N GLY A 20 -5.08 -6.02 21.77
CA GLY A 20 -6.09 -6.89 21.15
C GLY A 20 -7.20 -7.35 22.09
N PHE A 21 -7.41 -6.67 23.22
CA PHE A 21 -8.54 -6.88 24.15
C PHE A 21 -9.84 -6.25 23.61
N ILE A 22 -10.08 -6.39 22.30
CA ILE A 22 -11.30 -5.99 21.61
C ILE A 22 -12.00 -7.27 21.11
N PRO A 23 -13.34 -7.33 21.07
CA PRO A 23 -14.07 -8.37 20.36
C PRO A 23 -13.61 -8.51 18.90
N GLY A 24 -12.97 -9.63 18.57
CA GLY A 24 -12.46 -9.99 17.24
C GLY A 24 -11.55 -11.22 17.31
N SER A 25 -11.02 -11.67 16.16
CA SER A 25 -10.02 -12.75 16.15
C SER A 25 -8.71 -12.26 16.77
N VAL A 26 -8.14 -13.04 17.71
CA VAL A 26 -6.92 -12.70 18.46
C VAL A 26 -5.76 -12.31 17.54
N GLY A 27 -5.68 -12.93 16.35
CA GLY A 27 -4.66 -12.65 15.33
C GLY A 27 -4.89 -11.35 14.53
N GLU A 28 -6.12 -10.82 14.52
CA GLU A 28 -6.48 -9.59 13.79
C GLU A 28 -6.51 -8.37 14.71
N THR A 29 -6.85 -8.54 15.98
CA THR A 29 -7.01 -7.45 16.96
C THR A 29 -5.68 -7.06 17.62
N SER A 30 -4.70 -7.97 17.67
CA SER A 30 -3.43 -7.75 18.36
C SER A 30 -2.41 -7.02 17.47
N ALA A 31 -2.47 -5.70 17.41
CA ALA A 31 -1.54 -4.88 16.63
C ALA A 31 -0.07 -5.13 17.02
N PHE A 32 0.21 -5.40 18.30
CA PHE A 32 1.56 -5.73 18.78
C PHE A 32 2.14 -6.99 18.10
N LEU A 33 1.37 -8.09 18.07
CA LEU A 33 1.80 -9.35 17.47
C LEU A 33 1.98 -9.21 15.95
N ILE A 34 1.09 -8.47 15.29
CA ILE A 34 1.17 -8.18 13.86
C ILE A 34 2.45 -7.39 13.54
N LEU A 35 2.80 -6.40 14.37
CA LEU A 35 4.00 -5.59 14.15
C LEU A 35 5.27 -6.41 14.37
N LEU A 36 5.30 -7.27 15.40
CA LEU A 36 6.42 -8.18 15.67
C LEU A 36 6.60 -9.18 14.51
N GLY A 37 5.51 -9.80 14.04
CA GLY A 37 5.56 -10.70 12.89
C GLY A 37 5.93 -10.00 11.59
N GLY A 38 5.44 -8.78 11.36
CA GLY A 38 5.81 -7.97 10.19
C GLY A 38 7.28 -7.58 10.20
N LEU A 39 7.82 -7.22 11.36
CA LEU A 39 9.24 -6.94 11.52
C LEU A 39 10.09 -8.18 11.22
N PHE A 40 9.69 -9.35 11.72
CA PHE A 40 10.33 -10.63 11.42
C PHE A 40 10.32 -10.96 9.91
N LEU A 41 9.21 -10.69 9.22
CA LEU A 41 9.09 -10.91 7.77
C LEU A 41 9.95 -9.96 6.93
N ILE A 42 10.09 -8.71 7.38
CA ILE A 42 10.99 -7.73 6.75
C ILE A 42 12.45 -8.18 6.93
N PHE A 43 12.83 -8.61 8.14
CA PHE A 43 14.19 -9.11 8.42
C PHE A 43 14.53 -10.36 7.61
N SER A 44 13.57 -11.27 7.46
CA SER A 44 13.71 -12.48 6.65
C SER A 44 13.77 -12.20 5.14
N LYS A 45 13.57 -10.94 4.70
CA LYS A 45 13.51 -10.51 3.29
C LYS A 45 12.46 -11.21 2.43
N ILE A 46 11.51 -11.90 3.06
CA ILE A 46 10.38 -12.55 2.38
C ILE A 46 9.38 -11.48 1.96
N ALA A 47 9.11 -10.52 2.83
CA ALA A 47 8.14 -9.46 2.60
C ALA A 47 8.80 -8.15 2.16
N SER A 48 8.17 -7.48 1.18
CA SER A 48 8.65 -6.18 0.69
C SER A 48 8.16 -5.04 1.58
N TRP A 49 9.07 -4.45 2.35
CA TRP A 49 8.81 -3.24 3.16
C TRP A 49 8.20 -2.09 2.34
N ARG A 50 8.48 -2.01 1.04
CA ARG A 50 7.91 -0.98 0.14
C ARG A 50 6.40 -1.07 0.01
N ILE A 51 5.85 -2.29 0.03
CA ILE A 51 4.40 -2.53 -0.09
C ILE A 51 3.74 -2.21 1.25
N MET A 52 4.35 -2.63 2.35
CA MET A 52 3.84 -2.31 3.70
C MET A 52 3.76 -0.80 3.92
N VAL A 53 4.86 -0.08 3.67
CA VAL A 53 4.91 1.37 3.89
C VAL A 53 3.95 2.11 2.95
N SER A 54 3.85 1.70 1.68
CA SER A 54 2.93 2.35 0.74
C SER A 54 1.47 2.07 1.09
N ALA A 55 1.13 0.87 1.55
CA ALA A 55 -0.22 0.53 1.98
C ALA A 55 -0.65 1.27 3.25
N VAL A 56 0.25 1.40 4.23
CA VAL A 56 0.00 2.27 5.40
C VAL A 56 -0.24 3.71 4.94
N ALA A 57 0.60 4.25 4.05
CA ALA A 57 0.43 5.60 3.53
C ALA A 57 -0.90 5.79 2.77
N GLY A 58 -1.34 4.80 1.98
CA GLY A 58 -2.61 4.83 1.27
C GLY A 58 -3.82 4.79 2.20
N ALA A 59 -3.76 3.96 3.24
CA ALA A 59 -4.80 3.89 4.26
C ALA A 59 -4.92 5.21 5.03
N LEU A 60 -3.78 5.81 5.42
CA LEU A 60 -3.76 7.11 6.10
C LEU A 60 -4.26 8.24 5.20
N ALA A 61 -3.86 8.27 3.93
CA ALA A 61 -4.33 9.27 2.98
C ALA A 61 -5.85 9.22 2.85
N MET A 62 -6.44 8.03 2.69
CA MET A 62 -7.89 7.89 2.59
C MET A 62 -8.59 8.20 3.92
N GLY A 63 -8.02 7.78 5.05
CA GLY A 63 -8.53 8.10 6.38
C GLY A 63 -8.54 9.61 6.67
N LEU A 64 -7.50 10.34 6.24
CA LEU A 64 -7.43 11.80 6.34
C LEU A 64 -8.46 12.48 5.43
N ILE A 65 -8.65 11.98 4.21
CA ILE A 65 -9.69 12.49 3.30
C ILE A 65 -11.06 12.34 3.94
N PHE A 66 -11.38 11.19 4.53
CA PHE A 66 -12.66 10.98 5.20
C PHE A 66 -12.86 11.85 6.44
N ASN A 67 -11.83 12.00 7.29
CA ASN A 67 -11.90 12.92 8.42
C ASN A 67 -12.10 14.37 7.96
N GLY A 68 -11.44 14.80 6.89
CA GLY A 68 -11.62 16.13 6.30
C GLY A 68 -13.01 16.34 5.67
N VAL A 69 -13.62 15.31 5.08
CA VAL A 69 -14.99 15.37 4.54
C VAL A 69 -16.03 15.49 5.65
N VAL A 70 -15.79 14.85 6.81
CA VAL A 70 -16.63 15.00 8.01
C VAL A 70 -16.49 16.40 8.61
N ASP A 71 -15.26 16.90 8.75
CA ASP A 71 -15.00 18.25 9.27
C ASP A 71 -15.55 19.35 8.35
N ALA A 72 -15.57 19.12 7.03
CA ALA A 72 -16.21 19.99 6.06
C ALA A 72 -17.75 19.98 6.10
N GLY A 73 -18.38 19.17 6.95
CA GLY A 73 -19.83 19.10 7.13
C GLY A 73 -20.59 18.52 5.93
N TRP A 74 -19.92 17.84 5.01
CA TRP A 74 -20.55 17.26 3.81
C TRP A 74 -21.42 16.03 4.14
N ILE A 75 -21.27 15.46 5.33
CA ILE A 75 -22.00 14.28 5.78
C ILE A 75 -22.59 14.56 7.16
N THR A 76 -23.92 14.49 7.26
CA THR A 76 -24.68 14.67 8.51
C THR A 76 -24.71 13.40 9.35
N GLU A 77 -24.85 13.56 10.67
CA GLU A 77 -24.93 12.46 11.67
C GLU A 77 -25.99 11.39 11.37
N THR A 78 -27.01 11.73 10.56
CA THR A 78 -28.07 10.82 10.13
C THR A 78 -27.59 9.71 9.18
N SER A 79 -26.40 9.84 8.60
CA SER A 79 -25.85 8.87 7.65
C SER A 79 -25.20 7.69 8.36
N LYS A 80 -25.55 6.45 7.98
CA LYS A 80 -24.94 5.19 8.48
C LYS A 80 -23.40 5.14 8.37
N PHE A 81 -22.81 6.04 7.58
CA PHE A 81 -21.38 6.16 7.32
C PHE A 81 -20.64 7.08 8.32
N TYR A 82 -21.37 7.90 9.08
CA TYR A 82 -20.79 8.92 9.97
C TYR A 82 -19.91 8.31 11.07
N GLY A 83 -20.35 7.21 11.68
CA GLY A 83 -19.63 6.58 12.80
C GLY A 83 -18.25 6.00 12.44
N LEU A 84 -18.04 5.54 11.19
CA LEU A 84 -16.72 5.08 10.73
C LEU A 84 -15.90 6.20 10.08
N MET A 85 -16.54 7.21 9.46
CA MET A 85 -15.80 8.36 8.93
C MET A 85 -15.28 9.31 10.03
N SER A 86 -15.96 9.40 11.18
CA SER A 86 -15.49 10.19 12.33
C SER A 86 -14.43 9.45 13.17
N PHE A 87 -14.09 8.22 12.81
CA PHE A 87 -13.01 7.49 13.47
C PHE A 87 -11.67 8.13 13.07
N ASP A 88 -10.79 8.39 14.05
CA ASP A 88 -9.45 8.91 13.74
C ASP A 88 -8.76 8.09 12.66
N PHE A 89 -8.11 8.77 11.73
CA PHE A 89 -7.45 8.18 10.58
C PHE A 89 -6.44 7.07 10.95
N TRP A 90 -5.76 7.20 12.10
CA TRP A 90 -4.86 6.16 12.61
C TRP A 90 -5.59 4.94 13.18
N LYS A 91 -6.79 5.12 13.75
CA LYS A 91 -7.55 4.02 14.36
C LYS A 91 -8.03 3.02 13.31
N HIS A 92 -8.17 3.43 12.05
CA HIS A 92 -8.43 2.53 10.92
C HIS A 92 -7.30 1.52 10.67
N LEU A 93 -6.07 1.87 11.07
CA LEU A 93 -4.89 1.01 10.93
C LEU A 93 -4.82 -0.06 12.03
N ILE A 94 -5.28 0.30 13.24
CA ILE A 94 -5.19 -0.53 14.45
C ILE A 94 -6.45 -1.40 14.62
N VAL A 95 -7.61 -0.86 14.27
CA VAL A 95 -8.89 -1.55 14.38
C VAL A 95 -9.19 -2.24 13.06
N GLY A 96 -9.65 -3.49 13.10
CA GLY A 96 -9.99 -4.27 11.91
C GLY A 96 -8.75 -4.81 11.21
N GLY A 97 -8.86 -5.96 10.53
CA GLY A 97 -7.74 -6.74 9.98
C GLY A 97 -6.90 -6.06 8.89
N LEU A 98 -6.85 -4.73 8.82
CA LEU A 98 -6.07 -3.96 7.86
C LEU A 98 -4.57 -4.10 8.10
N ALA A 99 -4.09 -3.96 9.34
CA ALA A 99 -2.68 -4.24 9.66
C ALA A 99 -2.31 -5.70 9.34
N PHE A 100 -3.18 -6.64 9.71
CA PHE A 100 -3.00 -8.06 9.41
C PHE A 100 -2.91 -8.32 7.89
N GLY A 101 -3.87 -7.81 7.12
CA GLY A 101 -3.91 -7.96 5.67
C GLY A 101 -2.72 -7.30 4.97
N ILE A 102 -2.25 -6.14 5.44
CA ILE A 102 -1.06 -5.48 4.89
C ILE A 102 0.20 -6.32 5.13
N VAL A 103 0.36 -6.86 6.34
CA VAL A 103 1.60 -7.54 6.75
C VAL A 103 1.70 -8.98 6.23
N TYR A 104 0.58 -9.71 6.20
CA TYR A 104 0.61 -11.15 5.90
C TYR A 104 0.06 -11.52 4.53
N MET A 105 -0.77 -10.68 3.91
CA MET A 105 -1.40 -10.99 2.62
C MET A 105 -0.91 -10.09 1.48
N ALA A 106 -0.88 -8.77 1.68
CA ALA A 106 -0.49 -7.83 0.63
C ALA A 106 0.99 -7.97 0.22
N THR A 107 1.83 -8.56 1.08
CA THR A 107 3.26 -8.73 0.83
C THR A 107 3.61 -10.08 0.20
N ASP A 108 2.64 -10.82 -0.33
CA ASP A 108 2.88 -12.04 -1.09
C ASP A 108 3.75 -11.76 -2.34
N PRO A 109 4.93 -12.38 -2.47
CA PRO A 109 5.85 -12.14 -3.57
C PRO A 109 5.36 -12.66 -4.93
N VAL A 110 4.37 -13.56 -4.97
CA VAL A 110 3.91 -14.19 -6.22
C VAL A 110 2.84 -13.35 -6.90
N THR A 111 1.87 -12.87 -6.13
CA THR A 111 0.69 -12.16 -6.66
C THR A 111 0.86 -10.64 -6.73
N GLY A 112 1.84 -10.09 -6.01
CA GLY A 112 2.13 -8.66 -5.98
C GLY A 112 2.92 -8.12 -7.19
N SER A 113 2.94 -6.79 -7.32
CA SER A 113 3.76 -6.09 -8.32
C SER A 113 5.26 -6.39 -8.12
N GLN A 114 5.94 -6.75 -9.20
CA GLN A 114 7.36 -7.12 -9.20
C GLN A 114 8.28 -5.89 -9.31
N THR A 115 7.82 -4.81 -9.95
CA THR A 115 8.67 -3.63 -10.16
C THR A 115 8.81 -2.75 -8.91
N ASN A 116 9.99 -2.18 -8.68
CA ASN A 116 10.24 -1.32 -7.52
C ASN A 116 9.29 -0.11 -7.41
N ARG A 117 8.90 0.50 -8.54
CA ARG A 117 7.92 1.60 -8.56
C ARG A 117 6.48 1.09 -8.50
N GLY A 118 6.19 -0.06 -9.11
CA GLY A 118 4.87 -0.67 -9.05
C GLY A 118 4.50 -1.06 -7.62
N LYS A 119 5.44 -1.60 -6.82
CA LYS A 119 5.25 -1.90 -5.39
C LYS A 119 4.74 -0.71 -4.55
N TRP A 120 5.16 0.51 -4.88
CA TRP A 120 4.66 1.71 -4.22
C TRP A 120 3.21 2.01 -4.61
N ILE A 121 2.89 1.98 -5.90
CA ILE A 121 1.53 2.26 -6.40
C ILE A 121 0.56 1.18 -5.95
N TYR A 122 0.95 -0.07 -6.09
CA TYR A 122 0.18 -1.25 -5.72
C TYR A 122 -0.20 -1.23 -4.23
N GLY A 123 0.78 -1.09 -3.32
CA GLY A 123 0.47 -1.04 -1.90
C GLY A 123 -0.36 0.18 -1.52
N PHE A 124 -0.06 1.37 -2.07
CA PHE A 124 -0.87 2.57 -1.85
C PHE A 124 -2.34 2.36 -2.21
N LEU A 125 -2.61 1.76 -3.37
CA LEU A 125 -3.97 1.47 -3.81
C LEU A 125 -4.67 0.43 -2.93
N ILE A 126 -3.96 -0.58 -2.41
CA ILE A 126 -4.53 -1.54 -1.45
C ILE A 126 -5.03 -0.81 -0.20
N GLY A 127 -4.17 0.00 0.42
CA GLY A 127 -4.52 0.73 1.63
C GLY A 127 -5.67 1.71 1.40
N PHE A 128 -5.61 2.44 0.29
CA PHE A 128 -6.63 3.40 -0.11
C PHE A 128 -8.00 2.73 -0.31
N ILE A 129 -8.05 1.69 -1.16
CA ILE A 129 -9.30 0.98 -1.48
C ILE A 129 -9.83 0.23 -0.25
N SER A 130 -8.95 -0.31 0.58
CA SER A 130 -9.34 -1.02 1.79
C SER A 130 -10.11 -0.12 2.77
N VAL A 131 -9.59 1.09 3.05
CA VAL A 131 -10.28 2.06 3.90
C VAL A 131 -11.57 2.55 3.23
N MET A 132 -11.55 2.76 1.91
CA MET A 132 -12.73 3.16 1.14
C MET A 132 -13.87 2.13 1.27
N ILE A 133 -13.62 0.85 0.95
CA ILE A 133 -14.61 -0.22 1.01
C ILE A 133 -15.17 -0.36 2.44
N ARG A 134 -14.29 -0.27 3.43
CA ARG A 134 -14.66 -0.42 4.83
C ARG A 134 -15.60 0.68 5.33
N VAL A 135 -15.39 1.92 4.89
CA VAL A 135 -16.25 3.04 5.24
C VAL A 135 -17.61 2.93 4.54
N PHE A 136 -17.63 2.56 3.26
CA PHE A 136 -18.88 2.38 2.51
C PHE A 136 -19.67 1.12 2.88
N ASN A 137 -19.04 0.12 3.48
CA ASN A 137 -19.72 -1.09 3.93
C ASN A 137 -19.26 -1.54 5.33
N PRO A 138 -19.81 -0.93 6.40
CA PRO A 138 -19.43 -1.19 7.79
C PRO A 138 -19.63 -2.65 8.25
N ALA A 139 -20.48 -3.42 7.54
CA ALA A 139 -20.85 -4.78 7.89
C ALA A 139 -19.80 -5.83 7.50
N TYR A 140 -18.84 -5.48 6.64
CA TYR A 140 -17.79 -6.39 6.16
C TYR A 140 -16.40 -5.98 6.68
N PRO A 141 -15.99 -6.48 7.86
CA PRO A 141 -14.61 -6.33 8.35
C PRO A 141 -13.55 -6.92 7.38
N GLU A 142 -13.97 -7.71 6.39
CA GLU A 142 -13.18 -8.31 5.30
C GLU A 142 -12.82 -7.35 4.14
N GLY A 143 -13.19 -6.07 4.19
CA GLY A 143 -12.94 -5.12 3.09
C GLY A 143 -11.46 -4.99 2.66
N VAL A 144 -10.53 -5.36 3.54
CA VAL A 144 -9.10 -5.46 3.27
C VAL A 144 -8.78 -6.59 2.28
N PHE A 145 -9.38 -7.76 2.47
CA PHE A 145 -9.14 -8.93 1.63
C PHE A 145 -9.65 -8.71 0.21
N LEU A 146 -10.83 -8.12 0.07
CA LEU A 146 -11.39 -7.74 -1.22
C LEU A 146 -10.52 -6.71 -1.95
N ALA A 147 -9.98 -5.72 -1.23
CA ALA A 147 -9.06 -4.73 -1.79
C ALA A 147 -7.76 -5.39 -2.29
N ILE A 148 -7.19 -6.33 -1.53
CA ILE A 148 -5.98 -7.07 -1.93
C ILE A 148 -6.25 -7.91 -3.19
N LEU A 149 -7.35 -8.67 -3.22
CA LEU A 149 -7.71 -9.49 -4.39
C LEU A 149 -7.90 -8.63 -5.64
N LEU A 150 -8.60 -7.51 -5.51
CA LEU A 150 -8.79 -6.57 -6.61
C LEU A 150 -7.45 -6.04 -7.12
N MET A 151 -6.55 -5.66 -6.21
CA MET A 151 -5.25 -5.13 -6.59
C MET A 151 -4.30 -6.18 -7.16
N ASN A 152 -4.42 -7.45 -6.76
CA ASN A 152 -3.69 -8.56 -7.36
C ASN A 152 -4.05 -8.72 -8.85
N VAL A 153 -5.33 -8.54 -9.20
CA VAL A 153 -5.77 -8.54 -10.60
C VAL A 153 -5.16 -7.38 -11.39
N PHE A 154 -5.00 -6.21 -10.77
CA PHE A 154 -4.40 -5.03 -11.42
C PHE A 154 -2.87 -4.98 -11.35
N ALA A 155 -2.21 -5.83 -10.57
CA ALA A 155 -0.76 -5.82 -10.40
C ALA A 155 0.02 -6.00 -11.73
N PRO A 156 -0.35 -6.94 -12.64
CA PRO A 156 0.31 -7.08 -13.93
C PRO A 156 0.15 -5.83 -14.81
N THR A 157 -1.03 -5.18 -14.74
CA THR A 157 -1.32 -3.95 -15.48
C THR A 157 -0.41 -2.81 -15.00
N ILE A 158 -0.28 -2.63 -13.68
CA ILE A 158 0.60 -1.62 -13.09
C ILE A 158 2.04 -1.84 -13.53
N ASP A 159 2.52 -3.08 -13.46
CA ASP A 159 3.88 -3.41 -13.87
C ASP A 159 4.13 -3.13 -15.36
N HIS A 160 3.19 -3.46 -16.23
CA HIS A 160 3.31 -3.19 -17.66
C HIS A 160 3.48 -1.69 -17.96
N TYR A 161 2.69 -0.84 -17.30
CA TYR A 161 2.81 0.61 -17.43
C TYR A 161 4.15 1.13 -16.90
N VAL A 162 4.62 0.63 -15.76
CA VAL A 162 5.90 1.03 -15.16
C VAL A 162 7.09 0.60 -16.04
N VAL A 163 7.07 -0.62 -16.58
CA VAL A 163 8.11 -1.14 -17.46
C VAL A 163 8.15 -0.34 -18.77
N ARG A 164 7.01 -0.11 -19.42
CA ARG A 164 6.92 0.74 -20.63
C ARG A 164 7.47 2.14 -20.39
N GLY A 165 7.14 2.73 -19.24
CA GLY A 165 7.67 4.03 -18.84
C GLY A 165 9.20 4.04 -18.69
N ASN A 166 9.78 2.98 -18.11
CA ASN A 166 11.23 2.84 -17.98
C ASN A 166 11.92 2.64 -19.34
N VAL A 167 11.36 1.79 -20.21
CA VAL A 167 11.87 1.56 -21.58
C VAL A 167 11.88 2.86 -22.38
N ARG A 168 10.78 3.63 -22.34
CA ARG A 168 10.68 4.93 -23.04
C ARG A 168 11.70 5.94 -22.53
N ARG A 169 12.00 5.97 -21.23
CA ARG A 169 13.07 6.82 -20.66
C ARG A 169 14.46 6.38 -21.11
N ARG A 170 14.73 5.07 -21.19
CA ARG A 170 16.01 4.55 -21.70
C ARG A 170 16.21 4.91 -23.17
N LEU A 171 15.20 4.73 -24.02
CA LEU A 171 15.24 5.13 -25.44
C LEU A 171 15.52 6.63 -25.63
N LYS A 172 14.88 7.49 -24.81
CA LYS A 172 15.16 8.95 -24.84
C LYS A 172 16.61 9.27 -24.46
N ARG A 173 17.21 8.52 -23.53
CA ARG A 173 18.63 8.67 -23.18
C ARG A 173 19.56 8.23 -24.31
N PHE A 174 19.25 7.14 -25.00
CA PHE A 174 20.04 6.71 -26.17
C PHE A 174 19.94 7.71 -27.33
N LYS A 175 18.76 8.30 -27.57
CA LYS A 175 18.60 9.32 -28.62
C LYS A 175 19.36 10.62 -28.32
N ASN A 176 19.51 10.95 -27.04
CA ASN A 176 20.24 12.14 -26.59
C ASN A 176 21.70 11.86 -26.22
N ALA A 177 22.12 10.59 -26.22
CA ALA A 177 23.50 10.23 -25.98
C ALA A 177 24.28 10.57 -27.24
N VAL A 178 25.19 11.54 -27.13
CA VAL A 178 26.23 11.75 -28.13
C VAL A 178 27.04 10.46 -28.19
N ILE A 179 26.92 9.73 -29.30
CA ILE A 179 27.74 8.56 -29.56
C ILE A 179 29.13 9.11 -29.85
N LEU A 180 29.99 9.15 -28.82
CA LEU A 180 31.41 9.39 -29.03
C LEU A 180 31.93 8.25 -29.92
N PRO A 181 32.71 8.54 -30.97
CA PRO A 181 33.36 7.48 -31.74
C PRO A 181 34.13 6.61 -30.75
N LYS A 182 34.05 5.29 -30.93
CA LYS A 182 34.84 4.38 -30.10
C LYS A 182 36.31 4.72 -30.33
N ASP A 183 37.09 4.95 -29.27
CA ASP A 183 38.54 5.19 -29.35
C ASP A 183 39.29 4.13 -30.19
N THR A 184 38.68 2.96 -30.38
CA THR A 184 39.15 1.88 -31.26
C THR A 184 39.10 2.24 -32.76
N GLU A 185 38.06 2.94 -33.21
CA GLU A 185 37.91 3.36 -34.61
C GLU A 185 38.87 4.51 -34.97
N GLU A 186 39.13 5.44 -34.05
CA GLU A 186 40.16 6.47 -34.20
C GLU A 186 41.57 5.86 -34.22
N LYS A 187 41.86 4.88 -33.36
CA LYS A 187 43.16 4.17 -33.35
C LYS A 187 43.36 3.32 -34.60
N GLU A 188 42.34 2.61 -35.09
CA GLU A 188 42.42 1.86 -36.35
C GLU A 188 42.62 2.77 -37.57
N ALA A 189 41.98 3.95 -37.57
CA ALA A 189 42.19 4.95 -38.61
C ALA A 189 43.62 5.54 -38.56
N ALA A 190 44.13 5.88 -37.38
CA ALA A 190 45.50 6.37 -37.21
C ALA A 190 46.55 5.31 -37.61
N LEU A 191 46.36 4.05 -37.22
CA LEU A 191 47.23 2.94 -37.60
C LEU A 191 47.24 2.70 -39.12
N LYS A 192 46.11 2.86 -39.83
CA LYS A 192 46.07 2.75 -41.30
C LYS A 192 46.82 3.88 -42.01
N VAL A 193 46.82 5.08 -41.43
CA VAL A 193 47.51 6.25 -41.99
C VAL A 193 49.03 6.16 -41.76
N GLU A 194 49.48 5.56 -40.66
CA GLU A 194 50.92 5.33 -40.39
C GLU A 194 51.52 4.17 -41.21
N THR A 195 50.70 3.28 -41.76
CA THR A 195 51.17 2.13 -42.57
C THR A 195 51.25 2.40 -44.08
N LEU A 196 50.92 3.61 -44.55
CA LEU A 196 51.06 4.06 -45.95
C LEU A 196 52.31 4.94 -46.10
#